data_AF-B7KYU8-F1
#
_entry.id   AF-B7KYU8-F1
#
_cell.length_a   1.000
_cell.length_b   1.000
_cell.length_c   1.000
_cell.angle_alpha   90.00
_cell.angle_beta   90.00
_cell.angle_gamma   90.00
#
_symmetry.space_group_name_H-M   'P 1'
#
loop_
_entity.id
_entity.type
_entity.pdbx_description
1 polymer ?
#
loop_
_entity_poly.entity_id
_entity_poly.type
_entity_poly.pdbx_seq_one_letter_code
_entity_poly.pdbx_strand_id
1 'polypeptide(L)'
;MPGDLAGLRRDRAKASTRMSEIAAAARGRSMTDDEFRDFEAAAGEVTRLDGDISAAEGKQTVEASTTVTRADAAEIARLCASGSVPNMAATLLAEGVGVEDAKKRVAAAGEAKNLVALARRKDASIPEDFAATMLADGKGVEDIRTALFDKLVAAEETTSIASHPPAAVGNAGATAAKASMERELARANLKKDA
;
A
#
# COMPACT_ATOMS: atom_id res chain seq x y z
N MET A 1 3.47 -30.25 9.26
CA MET A 1 4.16 -30.98 10.33
C MET A 1 5.61 -30.52 10.32
N PRO A 2 6.08 -29.74 11.31
CA PRO A 2 7.50 -29.45 11.43
C PRO A 2 8.22 -30.81 11.54
N GLY A 3 9.15 -31.08 10.62
CA GLY A 3 9.96 -32.30 10.71
C GLY A 3 10.67 -32.31 12.06
N ASP A 4 10.71 -33.45 12.74
CA ASP A 4 11.39 -33.60 14.03
C ASP A 4 12.90 -33.39 13.85
N LEU A 5 13.32 -32.13 13.83
CA LEU A 5 14.71 -31.71 13.65
C LEU A 5 15.59 -32.28 14.77
N ALA A 6 15.03 -32.42 15.98
CA ALA A 6 15.72 -33.03 17.10
C ALA A 6 15.95 -34.54 16.86
N GLY A 7 14.96 -35.24 16.30
CA GLY A 7 15.08 -36.62 15.83
C GLY A 7 16.15 -36.77 14.74
N LEU A 8 16.09 -35.96 13.69
CA LEU A 8 17.07 -35.98 12.59
C LEU A 8 18.51 -35.76 13.08
N ARG A 9 18.73 -34.79 13.97
CA ARG A 9 20.05 -34.53 14.56
C ARG A 9 20.54 -35.70 15.43
N ARG A 10 19.64 -36.37 16.15
CA ARG A 10 19.97 -37.55 16.96
C ARG A 10 20.37 -38.74 16.09
N ASP A 11 19.65 -38.97 15.00
CA ASP A 11 19.96 -40.07 14.09
C ASP A 11 21.25 -39.80 13.30
N ARG A 12 21.51 -38.54 12.94
CA ARG A 12 22.79 -38.12 12.36
C ARG A 12 23.97 -38.36 13.30
N ALA A 13 23.80 -38.08 14.60
CA ALA A 13 24.80 -38.37 15.61
C ALA A 13 25.08 -39.88 15.73
N LYS A 14 24.04 -40.72 15.75
CA LYS A 14 24.20 -42.19 15.77
C LYS A 14 24.94 -42.72 14.54
N ALA A 15 24.58 -42.24 13.34
CA ALA A 15 25.24 -42.63 12.09
C ALA A 15 26.73 -42.23 12.10
N SER A 16 27.05 -41.02 12.60
CA SER A 16 28.44 -40.57 12.76
C SER A 16 29.21 -41.38 13.80
N THR A 17 28.56 -41.80 14.90
CA THR A 17 29.17 -42.69 15.90
C THR A 17 29.49 -44.05 15.29
N ARG A 18 28.55 -44.65 14.55
CA ARG A 18 28.76 -45.92 13.83
C ARG A 18 29.93 -45.83 12.83
N MET A 19 30.01 -44.75 12.07
CA MET A 19 31.14 -44.50 11.15
C MET A 19 32.48 -44.42 11.90
N SER A 20 32.49 -43.75 13.06
CA SER A 20 33.68 -43.63 13.91
C SER A 20 34.10 -44.96 14.54
N GLU A 21 33.14 -45.79 14.92
CA GLU A 21 33.38 -47.14 15.46
C GLU A 21 34.00 -48.06 14.41
N ILE A 22 33.50 -48.04 13.17
CA ILE A 22 34.07 -48.81 12.05
C ILE A 22 35.51 -48.38 11.77
N ALA A 23 35.75 -47.06 11.71
CA ALA A 23 37.09 -46.52 11.50
C ALA A 23 38.05 -46.85 12.67
N ALA A 24 37.54 -46.86 13.92
CA ALA A 24 38.33 -47.24 15.09
C ALA A 24 38.65 -48.74 15.11
N ALA A 25 37.72 -49.60 14.72
CA ALA A 25 37.92 -51.05 14.64
C ALA A 25 38.97 -51.44 13.58
N ALA A 26 39.08 -50.68 12.50
CA ALA A 26 40.10 -50.88 11.48
C ALA A 26 41.44 -50.19 11.78
N ARG A 27 41.57 -49.46 12.90
CA ARG A 27 42.76 -48.66 13.18
C ARG A 27 44.00 -49.53 13.31
N GLY A 28 45.00 -49.26 12.48
CA GLY A 28 46.27 -49.99 12.47
C GLY A 28 46.27 -51.27 11.62
N ARG A 29 45.19 -51.53 10.87
CA ARG A 29 45.12 -52.57 9.83
C ARG A 29 44.43 -52.02 8.57
N SER A 30 44.53 -52.74 7.46
CA SER A 30 43.67 -52.46 6.29
C SER A 30 42.24 -52.89 6.60
N MET A 31 41.25 -52.06 6.25
CA MET A 31 39.84 -52.48 6.29
C MET A 31 39.62 -53.68 5.37
N THR A 32 38.75 -54.59 5.80
CA THR A 32 38.20 -55.62 4.90
C THR A 32 37.17 -55.01 3.96
N ASP A 33 36.87 -55.68 2.84
CA ASP A 33 35.88 -55.22 1.87
C ASP A 33 34.48 -55.04 2.49
N ASP A 34 34.13 -55.87 3.47
CA ASP A 34 32.86 -55.78 4.19
C ASP A 34 32.84 -54.58 5.15
N GLU A 35 33.93 -54.34 5.89
CA GLU A 35 34.09 -53.12 6.71
C GLU A 35 33.99 -51.86 5.84
N PHE A 36 34.60 -51.91 4.65
CA PHE A 36 34.60 -50.78 3.72
C PHE A 36 33.19 -50.48 3.19
N ARG A 37 32.45 -51.52 2.81
CA ARG A 37 31.04 -51.39 2.40
C ARG A 37 30.17 -50.82 3.50
N ASP A 38 30.36 -51.25 4.75
CA ASP A 38 29.63 -50.73 5.91
C ASP A 38 29.97 -49.27 6.22
N PHE A 39 31.22 -48.87 6.03
CA PHE A 39 31.65 -47.48 6.17
C PHE A 39 31.03 -46.58 5.09
N GLU A 40 31.04 -47.00 3.82
CA GLU A 40 30.40 -46.26 2.74
C GLU A 40 28.89 -46.11 2.96
N ALA A 41 28.21 -47.17 3.43
CA ALA A 41 26.80 -47.12 3.77
C ALA A 41 26.51 -46.11 4.90
N ALA A 42 27.32 -46.11 5.96
CA ALA A 42 27.20 -45.14 7.05
C ALA A 42 27.49 -43.70 6.60
N ALA A 43 28.48 -43.50 5.73
CA ALA A 43 28.79 -42.18 5.16
C ALA A 43 27.66 -41.65 4.26
N GLY A 44 27.04 -42.53 3.47
CA GLY A 44 25.86 -42.20 2.67
C GLY A 44 24.67 -41.81 3.54
N GLU A 45 24.47 -42.50 4.66
CA GLU A 45 23.40 -42.18 5.62
C GLU A 45 23.61 -40.82 6.30
N VAL A 46 24.85 -40.49 6.72
CA VAL A 46 25.17 -39.15 7.27
C VAL A 46 24.90 -38.06 6.23
N THR A 47 25.33 -38.25 4.99
CA THR A 47 25.12 -37.27 3.91
C THR A 47 23.64 -37.03 3.64
N ARG A 48 22.83 -38.09 3.63
CA ARG A 48 21.37 -37.99 3.48
C ARG A 48 20.75 -37.22 4.64
N LEU A 49 21.11 -37.56 5.89
CA LEU A 49 20.58 -36.91 7.08
C LEU A 49 20.98 -35.43 7.17
N ASP A 50 22.18 -35.06 6.73
CA ASP A 50 22.60 -33.65 6.64
C ASP A 50 21.78 -32.87 5.60
N GLY A 51 21.41 -33.50 4.48
CA GLY A 51 20.46 -32.94 3.52
C GLY A 51 19.06 -32.73 4.11
N ASP A 52 18.54 -33.73 4.83
CA ASP A 52 17.23 -33.66 5.49
C ASP A 52 17.20 -32.58 6.59
N ILE A 53 18.27 -32.46 7.39
CA ILE A 53 18.44 -31.40 8.40
C ILE A 53 18.44 -30.02 7.74
N SER A 54 19.25 -29.83 6.68
CA SER A 54 19.34 -28.56 5.96
C SER A 54 17.99 -28.15 5.36
N ALA A 55 17.24 -29.10 4.81
CA ALA A 55 15.89 -28.85 4.29
C ALA A 55 14.87 -28.50 5.39
N ALA A 56 14.97 -29.14 6.56
CA ALA A 56 14.10 -28.86 7.71
C ALA A 56 14.41 -27.47 8.33
N GLU A 57 15.67 -27.10 8.45
CA GLU A 57 16.11 -25.78 8.92
C GLU A 57 15.73 -24.66 7.93
N GLY A 58 15.84 -24.94 6.62
CA GLY A 58 15.35 -24.04 5.58
C GLY A 58 13.84 -23.80 5.66
N LYS A 59 13.04 -24.81 6.01
CA LYS A 59 11.60 -24.63 6.21
C LYS A 59 11.27 -23.81 7.46
N GLN A 60 11.96 -24.06 8.58
CA GLN A 60 11.76 -23.29 9.82
C GLN A 60 12.09 -21.80 9.64
N THR A 61 13.14 -21.48 8.90
CA THR A 61 13.55 -20.09 8.65
C THR A 61 12.56 -19.35 7.74
N VAL A 62 12.04 -20.00 6.71
CA VAL A 62 10.99 -19.44 5.84
C VAL A 62 9.66 -19.23 6.58
N GLU A 63 9.26 -20.20 7.41
CA GLU A 63 8.05 -20.07 8.23
C GLU A 63 8.17 -18.93 9.25
N ALA A 64 9.33 -18.77 9.91
CA ALA A 64 9.58 -17.67 10.84
C ALA A 64 9.63 -16.29 10.16
N SER A 65 10.10 -16.20 8.92
CA SER A 65 10.14 -14.95 8.15
C SER A 65 8.77 -14.51 7.63
N THR A 66 7.77 -15.40 7.63
CA THR A 66 6.43 -15.15 7.05
C THR A 66 5.31 -15.13 8.09
N THR A 67 5.60 -15.47 9.35
CA THR A 67 4.62 -15.46 10.42
C THR A 67 4.67 -14.17 11.22
N VAL A 68 3.68 -13.31 11.00
CA VAL A 68 3.35 -12.22 11.94
C VAL A 68 2.92 -12.86 13.26
N THR A 69 3.56 -12.50 14.36
CA THR A 69 3.17 -13.04 15.68
C THR A 69 1.76 -12.59 16.04
N ARG A 70 1.05 -13.33 16.90
CA ARG A 70 -0.29 -12.91 17.36
C ARG A 70 -0.26 -11.53 18.04
N ALA A 71 0.84 -11.22 18.73
CA ALA A 71 1.04 -9.93 19.38
C ALA A 71 1.18 -8.81 18.34
N ASP A 72 2.04 -9.00 17.34
CA ASP A 72 2.23 -8.04 16.25
C ASP A 72 0.95 -7.85 15.44
N ALA A 73 0.22 -8.95 15.19
CA ALA A 73 -1.04 -8.90 14.46
C ALA A 73 -2.11 -8.06 15.19
N ALA A 74 -2.19 -8.22 16.52
CA ALA A 74 -3.09 -7.43 17.35
C ALA A 74 -2.68 -5.95 17.38
N GLU A 75 -1.38 -5.67 17.42
CA GLU A 75 -0.85 -4.30 17.41
C GLU A 75 -1.11 -3.61 16.07
N ILE A 76 -0.87 -4.30 14.94
CA ILE A 76 -1.18 -3.82 13.59
C ILE A 76 -2.69 -3.52 13.47
N ALA A 77 -3.55 -4.40 13.96
CA ALA A 77 -4.99 -4.17 13.95
C ALA A 77 -5.40 -2.93 14.77
N ARG A 78 -4.79 -2.71 15.95
CA ARG A 78 -5.02 -1.50 16.75
C ARG A 78 -4.54 -0.24 16.03
N LEU A 79 -3.36 -0.28 15.42
CA LEU A 79 -2.81 0.83 14.64
C LEU A 79 -3.79 1.21 13.53
N CYS A 80 -4.24 0.25 12.73
CA CYS A 80 -5.22 0.48 11.66
C CYS A 80 -6.54 1.09 12.17
N ALA A 81 -7.06 0.60 13.31
CA ALA A 81 -8.27 1.14 13.91
C ALA A 81 -8.07 2.60 14.38
N SER A 82 -6.97 2.89 15.07
CA SER A 82 -6.64 4.24 15.55
C SER A 82 -6.37 5.23 14.40
N GLY A 83 -5.78 4.76 13.30
CA GLY A 83 -5.56 5.52 12.08
C GLY A 83 -6.80 5.67 11.20
N SER A 84 -7.97 5.21 11.66
CA SER A 84 -9.23 5.26 10.90
C SER A 84 -9.20 4.54 9.54
N VAL A 85 -8.33 3.53 9.41
CA VAL A 85 -8.12 2.69 8.22
C VAL A 85 -8.24 1.18 8.55
N PRO A 86 -9.34 0.73 9.17
CA PRO A 86 -9.48 -0.66 9.62
C PRO A 86 -9.37 -1.69 8.48
N ASN A 87 -9.79 -1.33 7.26
CA ASN A 87 -9.75 -2.21 6.09
C ASN A 87 -8.31 -2.57 5.66
N MET A 88 -7.30 -1.78 6.04
CA MET A 88 -5.90 -2.06 5.72
C MET A 88 -5.30 -3.19 6.56
N ALA A 89 -5.91 -3.53 7.71
CA ALA A 89 -5.36 -4.54 8.60
C ALA A 89 -5.22 -5.90 7.91
N ALA A 90 -6.24 -6.32 7.16
CA ALA A 90 -6.21 -7.59 6.43
C ALA A 90 -5.05 -7.66 5.43
N THR A 91 -4.83 -6.57 4.69
CA THR A 91 -3.74 -6.48 3.70
C THR A 91 -2.37 -6.48 4.36
N LEU A 92 -2.17 -5.69 5.41
CA LEU A 92 -0.88 -5.62 6.12
C LEU A 92 -0.51 -6.95 6.80
N LEU A 93 -1.52 -7.66 7.32
CA LEU A 93 -1.32 -8.99 7.90
C LEU A 93 -1.03 -10.04 6.83
N ALA A 94 -1.69 -9.98 5.68
CA ALA A 94 -1.45 -10.89 4.55
C ALA A 94 -0.06 -10.68 3.93
N GLU A 95 0.41 -9.43 3.86
CA GLU A 95 1.73 -9.07 3.38
C GLU A 95 2.86 -9.39 4.39
N GLY A 96 2.51 -9.76 5.63
CA GLY A 96 3.51 -10.08 6.65
C GLY A 96 4.32 -8.88 7.14
N VAL A 97 3.77 -7.66 7.04
CA VAL A 97 4.50 -6.42 7.32
C VAL A 97 4.77 -6.30 8.82
N GLY A 98 5.99 -5.90 9.19
CA GLY A 98 6.33 -5.62 10.58
C GLY A 98 5.58 -4.40 11.14
N VAL A 99 5.46 -4.34 12.48
CA VAL A 99 4.70 -3.29 13.20
C VAL A 99 5.16 -1.87 12.84
N GLU A 100 6.46 -1.64 12.72
CA GLU A 100 7.01 -0.31 12.40
C GLU A 100 6.65 0.16 10.98
N ASP A 101 6.67 -0.74 10.01
CA ASP A 101 6.29 -0.40 8.63
C ASP A 101 4.77 -0.29 8.48
N ALA A 102 4.01 -1.13 9.20
CA ALA A 102 2.56 -0.97 9.32
C ALA A 102 2.19 0.40 9.89
N LYS A 103 2.90 0.88 10.94
CA LYS A 103 2.69 2.20 11.54
C LYS A 103 2.90 3.33 10.54
N LYS A 104 3.97 3.29 9.74
CA LYS A 104 4.24 4.30 8.69
C LYS A 104 3.13 4.32 7.63
N ARG A 105 2.72 3.14 7.16
CA ARG A 105 1.67 3.01 6.13
C ARG A 105 0.30 3.46 6.64
N VAL A 106 -0.03 3.14 7.89
CA VAL A 106 -1.27 3.58 8.54
C VAL A 106 -1.28 5.10 8.73
N ALA A 107 -0.16 5.71 9.13
CA ALA A 107 -0.06 7.17 9.26
C ALA A 107 -0.28 7.88 7.91
N ALA A 108 0.37 7.39 6.85
CA ALA A 108 0.19 7.93 5.50
C ALA A 108 -1.26 7.80 5.00
N ALA A 109 -1.88 6.64 5.23
CA ALA A 109 -3.27 6.41 4.82
C ALA A 109 -4.28 7.25 5.61
N GLY A 110 -4.03 7.45 6.91
CA GLY A 110 -4.82 8.36 7.74
C GLY A 110 -4.72 9.82 7.28
N GLU A 111 -3.52 10.27 6.91
CA GLU A 111 -3.30 11.62 6.35
C GLU A 111 -4.04 11.78 5.01
N ALA A 112 -3.91 10.82 4.11
CA ALA A 112 -4.59 10.85 2.81
C ALA A 112 -6.13 10.89 2.97
N LYS A 113 -6.69 10.12 3.90
CA LYS A 113 -8.12 10.14 4.22
C LYS A 113 -8.58 11.51 4.75
N ASN A 114 -7.78 12.13 5.61
CA ASN A 114 -8.07 13.48 6.11
C ASN A 114 -8.04 14.53 4.99
N LEU A 115 -7.09 14.44 4.06
CA LEU A 115 -7.02 15.33 2.90
C LEU A 115 -8.26 15.20 2.01
N VAL A 116 -8.70 13.97 1.72
CA VAL A 116 -9.95 13.74 0.96
C VAL A 116 -11.16 14.30 1.72
N ALA A 117 -11.25 14.09 3.03
CA ALA A 117 -12.35 14.63 3.83
C ALA A 117 -12.39 16.17 3.81
N LEU A 118 -11.24 16.83 3.85
CA LEU A 118 -11.14 18.29 3.72
C LEU A 118 -11.53 18.76 2.31
N ALA A 119 -11.04 18.10 1.27
CA ALA A 119 -11.39 18.41 -0.11
C ALA A 119 -12.90 18.22 -0.36
N ARG A 120 -13.51 17.17 0.19
CA ARG A 120 -14.96 16.90 0.10
C ARG A 120 -15.84 17.96 0.76
N ARG A 121 -15.33 18.66 1.77
CA ARG A 121 -16.04 19.82 2.36
C ARG A 121 -16.12 21.00 1.39
N LYS A 122 -15.20 21.09 0.44
CA LYS A 122 -15.18 22.12 -0.61
C LYS A 122 -15.92 21.66 -1.86
N ASP A 123 -15.70 20.42 -2.27
CA ASP A 123 -16.38 19.80 -3.40
C ASP A 123 -16.85 18.38 -3.06
N ALA A 124 -18.17 18.22 -2.89
CA ALA A 124 -18.78 16.93 -2.56
C ALA A 124 -18.70 15.90 -3.70
N SER A 125 -18.30 16.30 -4.92
CA SER A 125 -18.13 15.40 -6.07
C SER A 125 -16.90 14.49 -5.94
N ILE A 126 -15.96 14.82 -5.04
CA ILE A 126 -14.75 14.03 -4.80
C ILE A 126 -15.14 12.69 -4.15
N PRO A 127 -14.73 11.54 -4.73
CA PRO A 127 -15.02 10.23 -4.16
C PRO A 127 -14.41 10.05 -2.76
N GLU A 128 -15.15 9.38 -1.87
CA GLU A 128 -14.65 9.05 -0.52
C GLU A 128 -13.44 8.11 -0.57
N ASP A 129 -13.44 7.20 -1.53
CA ASP A 129 -12.43 6.16 -1.71
C ASP A 129 -11.23 6.62 -2.56
N PHE A 130 -11.14 7.93 -2.87
CA PHE A 130 -10.11 8.49 -3.73
C PHE A 130 -8.69 8.22 -3.21
N ALA A 131 -8.48 8.46 -1.91
CA ALA A 131 -7.20 8.18 -1.25
C ALA A 131 -6.85 6.69 -1.26
N ALA A 132 -7.84 5.82 -1.02
CA ALA A 132 -7.62 4.37 -1.01
C ALA A 132 -7.20 3.86 -2.39
N THR A 133 -7.82 4.38 -3.45
CA THR A 133 -7.49 4.03 -4.84
C THR A 133 -6.07 4.46 -5.20
N MET A 134 -5.71 5.71 -4.89
CA MET A 134 -4.36 6.22 -5.21
C MET A 134 -3.25 5.52 -4.40
N LEU A 135 -3.50 5.20 -3.13
CA LEU A 135 -2.55 4.43 -2.33
C LEU A 135 -2.36 3.01 -2.88
N ALA A 136 -3.43 2.38 -3.40
CA ALA A 136 -3.33 1.08 -4.06
C ALA A 136 -2.51 1.15 -5.37
N ASP A 137 -2.58 2.28 -6.09
CA ASP A 137 -1.75 2.56 -7.27
C ASP A 137 -0.29 2.93 -6.92
N GLY A 138 0.09 2.85 -5.65
CA GLY A 138 1.44 3.16 -5.16
C GLY A 138 1.77 4.64 -5.11
N LYS A 139 0.76 5.53 -5.19
CA LYS A 139 0.96 6.98 -5.11
C LYS A 139 1.17 7.42 -3.66
N GLY A 140 2.04 8.41 -3.47
CA GLY A 140 2.32 8.99 -2.16
C GLY A 140 1.25 9.97 -1.71
N VAL A 141 1.29 10.36 -0.43
CA VAL A 141 0.39 11.39 0.14
C VAL A 141 0.49 12.72 -0.61
N GLU A 142 1.70 13.10 -1.06
CA GLU A 142 1.92 14.32 -1.84
C GLU A 142 1.30 14.25 -3.26
N ASP A 143 1.32 13.08 -3.89
CA ASP A 143 0.65 12.88 -5.18
C ASP A 143 -0.87 13.00 -5.02
N ILE A 144 -1.41 12.45 -3.92
CA ILE A 144 -2.83 12.56 -3.58
C ILE A 144 -3.20 14.02 -3.32
N ARG A 145 -2.36 14.77 -2.59
CA ARG A 145 -2.56 16.20 -2.36
C ARG A 145 -2.60 16.98 -3.67
N THR A 146 -1.66 16.72 -4.57
CA THR A 146 -1.59 17.37 -5.89
C THR A 146 -2.85 17.07 -6.71
N ALA A 147 -3.24 15.80 -6.81
CA ALA A 147 -4.42 15.39 -7.56
C ALA A 147 -5.74 15.95 -6.98
N LEU A 148 -5.83 16.08 -5.65
CA LEU A 148 -6.96 16.76 -5.00
C LEU A 148 -6.97 18.26 -5.30
N PHE A 149 -5.80 18.90 -5.30
CA PHE A 149 -5.69 20.32 -5.64
C PHE A 149 -6.14 20.59 -7.08
N ASP A 150 -5.66 19.79 -8.05
CA ASP A 150 -6.06 19.93 -9.45
C ASP A 150 -7.57 19.78 -9.64
N LYS A 151 -8.21 18.84 -8.92
CA LYS A 151 -9.67 18.67 -8.95
C LYS A 151 -10.41 19.86 -8.35
N LEU A 152 -9.93 20.41 -7.25
CA LEU A 152 -10.53 21.59 -6.61
C LEU A 152 -10.41 22.83 -7.51
N VAL A 153 -9.25 23.03 -8.15
CA VAL A 153 -9.05 24.14 -9.11
C VAL A 153 -9.98 23.99 -10.31
N ALA A 154 -10.10 22.79 -10.89
CA ALA A 154 -11.01 22.55 -12.01
C ALA A 154 -12.49 22.81 -11.64
N ALA A 155 -12.90 22.47 -10.41
CA ALA A 155 -14.22 22.79 -9.89
C ALA A 155 -14.41 24.32 -9.73
N GLU A 156 -13.40 25.04 -9.23
CA GLU A 156 -13.43 26.50 -9.08
C GLU A 156 -13.48 27.24 -10.41
N GLU A 157 -12.77 26.76 -11.45
CA GLU A 157 -12.85 27.31 -12.82
C GLU A 157 -14.27 27.20 -13.41
N THR A 158 -15.04 26.19 -12.99
CA THR A 158 -16.44 26.03 -13.41
C THR A 158 -17.35 27.04 -12.72
N THR A 159 -17.03 27.43 -11.48
CA THR A 159 -17.72 28.50 -10.75
C THR A 159 -17.15 29.87 -11.12
N SER A 160 -17.39 30.30 -12.36
CA SER A 160 -17.18 31.68 -12.79
C SER A 160 -17.93 32.64 -11.85
N ILE A 161 -17.18 33.37 -11.01
CA ILE A 161 -17.71 34.54 -10.31
C ILE A 161 -17.83 35.63 -11.38
N ALA A 162 -18.98 35.67 -12.05
CA ALA A 162 -19.39 36.85 -12.80
C ALA A 162 -19.59 37.99 -11.79
N SER A 163 -18.55 38.80 -11.58
CA SER A 163 -18.56 39.91 -10.62
C SER A 163 -19.67 40.91 -10.95
N HIS A 164 -20.09 40.99 -12.21
CA HIS A 164 -21.22 41.78 -12.67
C HIS A 164 -22.12 40.89 -13.53
N PRO A 165 -23.46 40.96 -13.37
CA PRO A 165 -24.34 40.43 -14.41
C PRO A 165 -23.97 41.13 -15.73
N PRO A 166 -23.85 40.41 -16.85
CA PRO A 166 -23.67 41.07 -18.13
C PRO A 166 -24.80 42.08 -18.28
N ALA A 167 -24.43 43.34 -18.55
CA ALA A 167 -25.41 44.40 -18.73
C ALA A 167 -26.48 43.89 -19.70
N ALA A 168 -27.75 43.94 -19.29
CA ALA A 168 -28.85 43.53 -20.14
C ALA A 168 -28.65 44.23 -21.49
N VAL A 169 -28.50 43.45 -22.57
CA VAL A 169 -28.41 43.96 -23.94
C VAL A 169 -29.80 44.49 -24.30
N GLY A 170 -30.15 45.60 -23.68
CA GLY A 170 -31.36 46.35 -23.89
C GLY A 170 -30.95 47.70 -24.45
N ASN A 171 -31.49 48.05 -25.61
CA ASN A 171 -31.28 49.29 -26.37
C ASN A 171 -31.67 50.58 -25.61
N ALA A 172 -31.55 50.64 -24.28
CA ALA A 172 -31.87 51.78 -23.44
C ALA A 172 -31.19 53.07 -23.93
N GLY A 173 -29.95 52.98 -24.43
CA GLY A 173 -29.24 54.11 -25.03
C GLY A 173 -29.93 54.65 -26.30
N ALA A 174 -30.36 53.79 -27.21
CA ALA A 174 -31.02 54.20 -28.45
C ALA A 174 -32.42 54.79 -28.19
N THR A 175 -33.17 54.19 -27.26
CA THR A 175 -34.51 54.67 -26.89
C THR A 175 -34.44 56.00 -26.13
N ALA A 176 -33.48 56.15 -25.21
CA ALA A 176 -33.27 57.40 -24.47
C ALA A 176 -32.76 58.53 -25.38
N ALA A 177 -31.86 58.22 -26.32
CA ALA A 177 -31.37 59.19 -27.31
C ALA A 177 -32.51 59.71 -28.20
N LYS A 178 -33.39 58.81 -28.70
CA LYS A 178 -34.56 59.20 -29.50
C LYS A 178 -35.53 60.08 -28.71
N ALA A 179 -35.84 59.71 -27.46
CA ALA A 179 -36.72 60.48 -26.59
C ALA A 179 -36.13 61.84 -26.15
N SER A 180 -34.80 61.99 -26.13
CA SER A 180 -34.14 63.28 -25.91
C SER A 180 -34.22 64.16 -27.15
N MET A 181 -33.92 63.60 -28.32
CA MET A 181 -33.97 64.31 -29.60
C MET A 181 -35.40 64.78 -29.93
N GLU A 182 -36.42 63.96 -29.66
CA GLU A 182 -37.83 64.34 -29.84
C GLU A 182 -38.25 65.51 -28.93
N ARG A 183 -37.75 65.55 -27.68
CA ARG A 183 -38.01 66.67 -26.76
C ARG A 183 -37.29 67.95 -27.21
N GLU A 184 -36.09 67.83 -27.74
CA GLU A 184 -35.30 68.96 -28.21
C GLU A 184 -35.88 69.55 -29.49
N LEU A 185 -36.31 68.72 -30.44
CA LEU A 185 -37.06 69.13 -31.64
C LEU A 185 -38.40 69.79 -31.29
N ALA A 186 -39.11 69.28 -30.28
CA ALA A 186 -40.34 69.90 -29.79
C ALA A 186 -40.08 71.28 -29.14
N ARG A 187 -39.00 71.43 -28.36
CA ARG A 187 -38.61 72.72 -27.77
C ARG A 187 -38.17 73.74 -28.80
N ALA A 188 -37.55 73.29 -29.89
CA ALA A 188 -37.09 74.15 -30.97
C ALA A 188 -38.21 74.47 -32.00
N ASN A 189 -39.46 74.05 -31.78
CA ASN A 189 -40.60 74.18 -32.71
C ASN A 189 -40.30 73.66 -34.13
N LEU A 190 -39.38 72.68 -34.23
CA LEU A 190 -38.92 72.09 -35.49
C LEU A 190 -39.60 70.75 -35.79
N LYS A 191 -40.68 70.42 -35.07
CA LYS A 191 -41.54 69.29 -35.40
C LYS A 191 -42.23 69.59 -36.72
N LYS A 192 -41.66 69.08 -37.81
CA LYS A 192 -42.29 69.06 -39.12
C LYS A 192 -43.38 68.00 -39.08
N ASP A 193 -44.65 68.41 -39.19
CA ASP A 193 -45.72 67.46 -39.43
C ASP A 193 -45.53 66.86 -40.82
N ALA A 194 -45.44 65.51 -40.84
CA ALA A 194 -45.19 64.60 -41.97
C ALA A 194 -43.74 64.50 -42.48
#